data_AF-A0A1F8QJM0-F1
#
_entry.id   AF-A0A1F8QJM0-F1
#
_cell.length_a   1.000
_cell.length_b   1.000
_cell.length_c   1.000
_cell.angle_alpha   90.00
_cell.angle_beta   90.00
_cell.angle_gamma   90.00
#
_symmetry.space_group_name_H-M   'P 1'
#
loop_
_entity.id
_entity.type
_entity.pdbx_description
1 polymer ?
#
loop_
_entity_poly.entity_id
_entity_poly.type
_entity_poly.pdbx_seq_one_letter_code
_entity_poly.pdbx_strand_id
1 'polypeptide(L)'
;MPTNQVLGNQPPDDIQLKEAPPGMEAESNPDVLRRLHELRAEVQDLQAVLASVRSGQASLKIYASVIQKTRDDVRPILDELDDPAYPDLIRHILNAWERVSACPLMTDPAEKYEPQEQMGYLEMLDEQFNKIVFLVGQRTIPVRVNDWLHRSRPGYYLPFNLVFESELPSPEDRQKVLNYLAWAPQAVKNGIVDPNQGLIYRYNRERRARLNSMWLVIFMLALFTGLVVAACYLGSLLPAGSWPLTAANLGLMIAGWATVLVGVVVHLAVGSVKRSRQNGGLPAVMAIDDLPLVVDARKGQIILKMFLAFLGLFFLVFATGVAKMSLLTAFLVGYSLDSFIELFGASLEQQSQALAGNIKQQLGL
;
A
#
# COMPACT_ATOMS: atom_id res chain seq x y z
N MET A 1 12.75 38.32 -56.97
CA MET A 1 12.17 37.09 -56.37
C MET A 1 13.04 36.71 -55.19
N PRO A 2 12.51 36.64 -53.96
CA PRO A 2 13.30 36.26 -52.79
C PRO A 2 13.42 34.73 -52.68
N THR A 3 14.59 34.26 -52.28
CA THR A 3 14.93 32.84 -52.14
C THR A 3 14.37 32.28 -50.84
N ASN A 4 13.54 31.23 -50.91
CA ASN A 4 13.08 30.52 -49.72
C ASN A 4 14.26 29.81 -49.03
N GLN A 5 14.60 30.23 -47.81
CA GLN A 5 15.47 29.46 -46.93
C GLN A 5 14.70 28.27 -46.37
N VAL A 6 15.21 27.06 -46.60
CA VAL A 6 14.70 25.83 -46.00
C VAL A 6 15.17 25.79 -44.54
N LEU A 7 14.23 25.95 -43.60
CA LEU A 7 14.49 25.71 -42.18
C LEU A 7 14.80 24.22 -41.97
N GLY A 8 16.00 23.93 -41.46
CA GLY A 8 16.41 22.57 -41.15
C GLY A 8 15.68 22.05 -39.90
N ASN A 9 15.09 20.86 -40.01
CA ASN A 9 14.58 20.13 -38.85
C ASN A 9 15.76 19.67 -37.99
N GLN A 10 16.11 20.43 -36.95
CA GLN A 10 16.83 19.86 -35.81
C GLN A 10 15.86 18.90 -35.09
N PRO A 11 16.32 17.70 -34.67
CA PRO A 11 15.54 16.90 -33.74
C PRO A 11 15.33 17.69 -32.45
N PRO A 12 14.22 17.50 -31.72
CA PRO A 12 14.03 18.16 -30.43
C PRO A 12 15.17 17.72 -29.50
N ASP A 13 15.89 18.70 -28.96
CA ASP A 13 16.88 18.47 -27.91
C ASP A 13 16.23 17.65 -26.78
N ASP A 14 17.02 16.79 -26.15
CA ASP A 14 16.60 15.95 -25.03
C ASP A 14 15.74 16.76 -24.07
N ILE A 15 14.55 16.24 -23.75
CA ILE A 15 13.75 16.74 -22.63
C ILE A 15 14.55 16.41 -21.38
N GLN A 16 15.46 17.32 -21.02
CA GLN A 16 16.05 17.39 -19.70
C GLN A 16 14.86 17.51 -18.75
N LEU A 17 14.55 16.40 -18.08
CA LEU A 17 13.55 16.33 -17.04
C LEU A 17 13.94 17.38 -16.01
N LYS A 18 13.27 18.53 -16.09
CA LYS A 18 13.51 19.71 -15.28
C LYS A 18 13.54 19.23 -13.83
N GLU A 19 14.72 19.32 -13.22
CA GLU A 19 14.97 18.66 -11.94
C GLU A 19 13.88 19.05 -10.94
N ALA A 20 13.39 18.05 -10.19
CA ALA A 20 12.35 18.29 -9.20
C ALA A 20 12.83 19.41 -8.24
N PRO A 21 11.95 20.31 -7.80
CA PRO A 21 12.36 21.50 -7.05
C PRO A 21 13.27 21.12 -5.86
N PRO A 22 14.35 21.86 -5.57
CA PRO A 22 15.51 21.36 -4.81
C PRO A 22 15.31 21.11 -3.29
N GLY A 23 14.07 20.86 -2.84
CA GLY A 23 13.70 20.72 -1.43
C GLY A 23 13.39 19.30 -0.94
N MET A 24 13.33 18.28 -1.82
CA MET A 24 12.96 16.90 -1.43
C MET A 24 14.11 15.87 -1.43
N GLU A 25 15.34 16.30 -1.72
CA GLU A 25 16.56 15.48 -1.50
C GLU A 25 17.34 15.90 -0.25
N ALA A 26 16.84 16.84 0.55
CA ALA A 26 17.37 17.12 1.88
C ALA A 26 17.27 15.84 2.73
N GLU A 27 18.41 15.19 2.92
CA GLU A 27 18.53 13.97 3.74
C GLU A 27 18.02 14.31 5.14
N SER A 28 16.94 13.64 5.55
CA SER A 28 16.23 13.94 6.77
C SER A 28 17.16 13.77 7.97
N ASN A 29 17.37 14.85 8.73
CA ASN A 29 18.23 14.83 9.90
C ASN A 29 17.79 13.69 10.85
N PRO A 30 18.63 12.66 11.08
CA PRO A 30 18.24 11.49 11.85
C PRO A 30 17.90 11.83 13.31
N ASP A 31 18.50 12.87 13.88
CA ASP A 31 18.17 13.33 15.23
C ASP A 31 16.78 13.96 15.30
N VAL A 32 16.36 14.72 14.28
CA VAL A 32 14.99 15.25 14.18
C VAL A 32 13.98 14.11 14.08
N LEU A 33 14.24 13.10 13.24
CA LEU A 33 13.35 11.93 13.15
C LEU A 33 13.24 11.19 14.50
N ARG A 34 14.37 11.04 15.20
CA ARG A 34 14.41 10.46 16.55
C ARG A 34 13.59 11.28 17.55
N ARG A 35 13.77 12.61 17.61
CA ARG A 35 12.99 13.51 18.47
C ARG A 35 11.50 13.48 18.14
N LEU A 36 11.12 13.40 16.86
CA LEU A 36 9.71 13.23 16.46
C LEU A 36 9.14 11.87 16.94
N HIS A 37 9.91 10.80 16.88
CA HIS A 37 9.49 9.50 17.41
C HIS A 37 9.33 9.51 18.95
N GLU A 38 10.25 10.14 19.67
CA GLU A 38 10.17 10.36 21.12
C GLU A 38 8.92 11.20 21.48
N LEU A 39 8.71 12.34 20.80
CA LEU A 39 7.51 13.19 20.97
C LEU A 39 6.21 12.40 20.82
N ARG A 40 6.11 11.55 19.78
CA ARG A 40 4.91 10.75 19.56
C ARG A 40 4.67 9.75 20.69
N ALA A 41 5.71 9.09 21.19
CA ALA A 41 5.56 8.13 22.28
C ALA A 41 4.97 8.82 23.53
N GLU A 42 5.56 9.94 23.96
CA GLU A 42 5.08 10.73 25.09
C GLU A 42 3.63 11.24 24.89
N VAL A 43 3.27 11.69 23.68
CA VAL A 43 1.91 12.11 23.34
C VAL A 43 0.91 10.94 23.37
N GLN A 44 1.29 9.75 22.89
CA GLN A 44 0.43 8.57 22.91
C GLN A 44 0.24 8.01 24.33
N ASP A 45 1.27 8.08 25.18
CA ASP A 45 1.16 7.72 26.60
C ASP A 45 0.22 8.68 27.35
N LEU A 46 0.27 9.99 27.07
CA LEU A 46 -0.74 10.95 27.55
C LEU A 46 -2.15 10.61 27.06
N GLN A 47 -2.34 10.28 25.77
CA GLN A 47 -3.65 9.86 25.26
C GLN A 47 -4.18 8.62 25.98
N ALA A 48 -3.34 7.62 26.25
CA ALA A 48 -3.74 6.41 26.98
C ALA A 48 -4.17 6.74 28.43
N VAL A 49 -3.42 7.60 29.13
CA VAL A 49 -3.75 8.11 30.46
C VAL A 49 -5.11 8.83 30.46
N LEU A 50 -5.34 9.76 29.53
CA LEU A 50 -6.61 10.50 29.44
C LEU A 50 -7.79 9.63 28.97
N ALA A 51 -7.56 8.59 28.18
CA ALA A 51 -8.59 7.63 27.81
C ALA A 51 -9.10 6.82 29.02
N SER A 52 -8.21 6.45 29.95
CA SER A 52 -8.58 5.82 31.23
C SER A 52 -9.39 6.77 32.13
N VAL A 53 -9.11 8.07 32.11
CA VAL A 53 -9.94 9.09 32.77
C VAL A 53 -11.32 9.20 32.10
N ARG A 54 -11.36 9.35 30.76
CA ARG A 54 -12.60 9.49 29.98
C ARG A 54 -13.55 8.29 30.15
N SER A 55 -13.00 7.10 30.34
CA SER A 55 -13.76 5.87 30.59
C SER A 55 -14.12 5.63 32.07
N GLY A 56 -13.76 6.54 32.98
CA GLY A 56 -14.07 6.46 34.40
C GLY A 56 -13.26 5.40 35.17
N GLN A 57 -12.21 4.84 34.58
CA GLN A 57 -11.35 3.84 35.22
C GLN A 57 -10.43 4.47 36.28
N ALA A 58 -10.13 5.76 36.14
CA ALA A 58 -9.31 6.55 37.07
C ALA A 58 -9.78 8.00 37.11
N SER A 59 -9.36 8.76 38.12
CA SER A 59 -9.53 10.23 38.17
C SER A 59 -8.25 10.94 37.75
N LEU A 60 -8.35 12.14 37.18
CA LEU A 60 -7.21 12.98 36.79
C LEU A 60 -6.17 13.12 37.90
N LYS A 61 -6.64 13.28 39.15
CA LYS A 61 -5.78 13.39 40.34
C LYS A 61 -4.83 12.21 40.55
N ILE A 62 -5.18 11.00 40.10
CA ILE A 62 -4.30 9.82 40.17
C ILE A 62 -3.12 9.97 39.20
N TYR A 63 -3.35 10.58 38.04
CA TYR A 63 -2.36 10.78 36.99
C TYR A 63 -1.74 12.17 36.95
N ALA A 64 -2.08 13.06 37.88
CA ALA A 64 -1.60 14.45 37.90
C ALA A 64 -0.07 14.58 37.81
N SER A 65 0.67 13.73 38.53
CA SER A 65 2.13 13.68 38.46
C SER A 65 2.68 13.13 37.15
N VAL A 66 1.97 12.20 36.50
CA VAL A 66 2.32 11.65 35.18
C VAL A 66 2.09 12.71 34.09
N ILE A 67 0.92 13.36 34.11
CA ILE A 67 0.56 14.44 33.19
C ILE A 67 1.57 15.58 33.27
N GLN A 68 1.91 16.02 34.49
CA GLN A 68 2.92 17.06 34.70
C GLN A 68 4.30 16.61 34.22
N LYS A 69 4.75 15.40 34.58
CA LYS A 69 6.04 14.86 34.13
C LYS A 69 6.14 14.83 32.62
N THR A 70 5.19 14.21 31.91
CA THR A 70 5.25 14.12 30.45
C THR A 70 5.14 15.49 29.77
N ARG A 71 4.37 16.44 30.33
CA ARG A 71 4.35 17.82 29.83
C ARG A 71 5.73 18.47 29.92
N ASP A 72 6.44 18.26 31.03
CA ASP A 72 7.76 18.82 31.29
C ASP A 72 8.86 18.08 30.47
N ASP A 73 8.68 16.78 30.19
CA ASP A 73 9.56 15.95 29.33
C ASP A 73 9.39 16.24 27.82
N VAL A 74 8.18 16.55 27.36
CA VAL A 74 7.92 16.90 25.94
C VAL A 74 8.54 18.24 25.55
N ARG A 75 8.62 19.21 26.48
CA ARG A 75 9.14 20.54 26.19
C ARG A 75 10.57 20.56 25.59
N PRO A 76 11.59 19.93 26.20
CA PRO A 76 12.93 19.88 25.61
C PRO A 76 12.97 19.14 24.26
N ILE A 77 12.09 18.16 24.03
CA ILE A 77 11.98 17.49 22.72
C ILE A 77 11.57 18.52 21.66
N LEU A 78 10.57 19.35 21.95
CA LEU A 78 10.08 20.39 21.04
C LEU A 78 11.07 21.54 20.84
N ASP A 79 11.77 21.96 21.89
CA ASP A 79 12.81 23.00 21.82
C ASP A 79 14.00 22.56 20.94
N GLU A 80 14.21 21.25 20.74
CA GLU A 80 15.21 20.67 19.83
C GLU A 80 14.71 20.37 18.40
N LEU A 81 13.42 20.56 18.09
CA LEU A 81 12.89 20.31 16.75
C LEU A 81 13.21 21.45 15.77
N ASP A 82 14.32 21.30 15.03
CA ASP A 82 14.65 22.13 13.87
C ASP A 82 14.73 21.28 12.58
N ASP A 83 13.67 21.30 11.78
CA ASP A 83 13.64 20.69 10.44
C ASP A 83 13.52 21.78 9.35
N PRO A 84 14.64 22.31 8.83
CA PRO A 84 14.62 23.36 7.81
C PRO A 84 14.04 22.89 6.47
N ALA A 85 13.88 21.58 6.26
CA ALA A 85 13.16 21.06 5.08
C ALA A 85 11.63 21.05 5.27
N TYR A 86 11.13 21.11 6.51
CA TYR A 86 9.71 21.05 6.85
C TYR A 86 9.28 22.06 7.95
N PRO A 87 9.64 23.36 7.85
CA PRO A 87 9.42 24.34 8.92
C PRO A 87 7.93 24.54 9.26
N ASP A 88 7.04 24.42 8.27
CA ASP A 88 5.59 24.50 8.49
C ASP A 88 5.03 23.31 9.30
N LEU A 89 5.58 22.10 9.10
CA LEU A 89 5.17 20.92 9.85
C LEU A 89 5.56 21.05 11.32
N ILE A 90 6.80 21.48 11.58
CA ILE A 90 7.29 21.76 12.95
C ILE A 90 6.44 22.85 13.61
N ARG A 91 6.19 23.97 12.91
CA ARG A 91 5.31 25.05 13.36
C ARG A 91 3.89 24.56 13.70
N HIS A 92 3.34 23.63 12.90
CA HIS A 92 2.03 23.05 13.19
C HIS A 92 2.00 22.10 14.40
N ILE A 93 3.10 21.39 14.67
CA ILE A 93 3.28 20.59 15.89
C ILE A 93 3.37 21.52 17.11
N LEU A 94 4.24 22.54 17.07
CA LEU A 94 4.41 23.52 18.15
C LEU A 94 3.08 24.22 18.49
N ASN A 95 2.35 24.72 17.48
CA ASN A 95 1.06 25.37 17.68
C ASN A 95 -0.03 24.43 18.21
N ALA A 96 0.06 23.12 17.98
CA ALA A 96 -0.86 22.14 18.56
C ALA A 96 -0.49 21.87 20.03
N TRP A 97 0.79 21.75 20.35
CA TRP A 97 1.28 21.56 21.70
C TRP A 97 1.09 22.79 22.61
N GLU A 98 1.18 24.00 22.06
CA GLU A 98 0.86 25.24 22.80
C GLU A 98 -0.60 25.21 23.31
N ARG A 99 -1.54 24.75 22.48
CA ARG A 99 -2.96 24.58 22.87
C ARG A 99 -3.16 23.50 23.91
N VAL A 100 -2.45 22.37 23.79
CA VAL A 100 -2.40 21.33 24.83
C VAL A 100 -1.91 21.93 26.15
N SER A 101 -0.78 22.64 26.12
CA SER A 101 -0.15 23.23 27.31
C SER A 101 -1.01 24.31 27.98
N ALA A 102 -1.80 25.04 27.20
CA ALA A 102 -2.74 26.05 27.70
C ALA A 102 -4.08 25.46 28.21
N CYS A 103 -4.32 24.15 28.06
CA CYS A 103 -5.53 23.51 28.59
C CYS A 103 -5.49 23.45 30.12
N PRO A 104 -6.58 23.77 30.84
CA PRO A 104 -6.62 23.71 32.30
C PRO A 104 -6.23 22.33 32.85
N LEU A 105 -6.71 21.24 32.25
CA LEU A 105 -6.35 19.87 32.64
C LEU A 105 -4.85 19.54 32.52
N MET A 106 -4.10 20.27 31.68
CA MET A 106 -2.65 20.12 31.54
C MET A 106 -1.86 21.12 32.41
N THR A 107 -2.54 22.14 32.94
CA THR A 107 -1.96 23.16 33.82
C THR A 107 -2.09 22.73 35.29
N ASP A 108 -3.31 22.40 35.73
CA ASP A 108 -3.61 21.81 37.04
C ASP A 108 -4.53 20.57 36.91
N PRO A 109 -3.98 19.38 36.66
CA PRO A 109 -4.75 18.12 36.64
C PRO A 109 -5.33 17.69 38.00
N ALA A 110 -5.05 18.41 39.10
CA ALA A 110 -5.60 18.12 40.42
C ALA A 110 -6.80 19.01 40.79
N GLU A 111 -7.05 20.08 40.02
CA GLU A 111 -8.22 20.95 40.15
C GLU A 111 -9.54 20.19 39.87
N LYS A 112 -10.64 20.69 40.43
CA LYS A 112 -11.98 20.14 40.24
C LYS A 112 -12.73 20.96 39.20
N TYR A 113 -13.02 20.34 38.07
CA TYR A 113 -13.84 20.88 36.99
C TYR A 113 -15.25 20.30 37.06
N GLU A 114 -16.22 21.02 36.49
CA GLU A 114 -17.56 20.44 36.29
C GLU A 114 -17.48 19.30 35.26
N PRO A 115 -18.23 18.18 35.40
CA PRO A 115 -18.05 17.00 34.54
C PRO A 115 -18.19 17.26 33.04
N GLN A 116 -19.07 18.20 32.66
CA GLN A 116 -19.27 18.59 31.26
C GLN A 116 -18.09 19.41 30.71
N GLU A 117 -17.51 20.29 31.52
CA GLU A 117 -16.34 21.08 31.18
C GLU A 117 -15.10 20.20 31.07
N GLN A 118 -14.91 19.27 32.02
CA GLN A 118 -13.85 18.27 31.98
C GLN A 118 -13.93 17.43 30.70
N MET A 119 -15.12 17.00 30.26
CA MET A 119 -15.26 16.24 29.02
C MET A 119 -14.87 17.08 27.79
N GLY A 120 -15.31 18.34 27.72
CA GLY A 120 -14.93 19.24 26.63
C GLY A 120 -13.42 19.49 26.53
N TYR A 121 -12.71 19.57 27.67
CA TYR A 121 -11.26 19.63 27.70
C TYR A 121 -10.59 18.32 27.26
N LEU A 122 -11.13 17.16 27.66
CA LEU A 122 -10.62 15.85 27.22
C LEU A 122 -10.78 15.66 25.70
N GLU A 123 -11.90 16.09 25.11
CA GLU A 123 -12.14 16.06 23.67
C GLU A 123 -11.17 16.98 22.90
N MET A 124 -10.96 18.21 23.38
CA MET A 124 -10.00 19.15 22.81
C MET A 124 -8.56 18.60 22.83
N LEU A 125 -8.16 17.98 23.94
CA LEU A 125 -6.83 17.36 24.09
C LEU A 125 -6.66 16.19 23.14
N ASP A 126 -7.65 15.28 23.05
CA ASP A 126 -7.61 14.16 22.11
C ASP A 126 -7.49 14.65 20.65
N GLU A 127 -8.21 15.72 20.26
CA GLU A 127 -8.05 16.32 18.93
C GLU A 127 -6.62 16.83 18.67
N GLN A 128 -6.02 17.59 19.61
CA GLN A 128 -4.68 18.12 19.40
C GLN A 128 -3.60 17.03 19.46
N PHE A 129 -3.76 16.00 20.30
CA PHE A 129 -2.84 14.86 20.34
C PHE A 129 -2.90 14.04 19.05
N ASN A 130 -4.09 13.67 18.56
CA ASN A 130 -4.25 12.97 17.29
C ASN A 130 -3.63 13.78 16.13
N LYS A 131 -3.78 15.11 16.14
CA LYS A 131 -3.12 16.00 15.18
C LYS A 131 -1.59 15.97 15.25
N ILE A 132 -1.00 15.97 16.45
CA ILE A 132 0.47 15.85 16.61
C ILE A 132 0.95 14.48 16.11
N VAL A 133 0.27 13.39 16.52
CA VAL A 133 0.57 12.02 16.09
C VAL A 133 0.49 11.89 14.56
N PHE A 134 -0.53 12.46 13.93
CA PHE A 134 -0.67 12.51 12.47
C PHE A 134 0.49 13.27 11.79
N LEU A 135 0.84 14.47 12.27
CA LEU A 135 1.93 15.28 11.69
C LEU A 135 3.29 14.59 11.84
N VAL A 136 3.58 13.99 13.00
CA VAL A 136 4.77 13.15 13.19
C VAL A 136 4.75 11.98 12.20
N GLY A 137 3.64 11.24 12.13
CA GLY A 137 3.49 10.11 11.22
C GLY A 137 3.72 10.49 9.75
N GLN A 138 3.15 11.61 9.30
CA GLN A 138 3.35 12.15 7.95
C GLN A 138 4.84 12.39 7.64
N ARG A 139 5.65 12.80 8.62
CA ARG A 139 7.09 13.05 8.47
C ARG A 139 7.95 11.79 8.57
N THR A 140 7.68 10.91 9.54
CA THR A 140 8.56 9.78 9.87
C THR A 140 8.26 8.52 9.07
N ILE A 141 6.99 8.27 8.74
CA ILE A 141 6.57 7.03 8.04
C ILE A 141 7.16 6.92 6.63
N PRO A 142 7.19 7.98 5.78
CA PRO A 142 7.80 7.87 4.45
C PRO A 142 9.26 7.39 4.49
N VAL A 143 10.04 7.84 5.48
CA VAL A 143 11.45 7.44 5.64
C VAL A 143 11.54 5.94 5.92
N ARG A 144 10.76 5.44 6.89
CA ARG A 144 10.78 4.03 7.28
C ARG A 144 10.14 3.09 6.25
N VAL A 145 9.15 3.57 5.49
CA VAL A 145 8.66 2.91 4.26
C VAL A 145 9.79 2.80 3.23
N ASN A 146 10.60 3.84 3.04
CA ASN A 146 11.72 3.83 2.10
C ASN A 146 12.88 2.94 2.55
N ASP A 147 13.13 2.81 3.85
CA ASP A 147 14.12 1.86 4.39
C ASP A 147 13.68 0.40 4.22
N TRP A 148 12.42 0.10 4.51
CA TRP A 148 11.83 -1.21 4.20
C TRP A 148 11.85 -1.48 2.69
N LEU A 149 11.49 -0.46 1.92
CA LEU A 149 11.74 -0.27 0.49
C LEU A 149 13.11 -0.81 0.11
N HIS A 150 14.16 -0.17 0.62
CA HIS A 150 15.55 -0.44 0.28
C HIS A 150 15.96 -1.90 0.58
N ARG A 151 15.54 -2.45 1.73
CA ARG A 151 15.98 -3.77 2.23
C ARG A 151 15.18 -4.95 1.67
N SER A 152 13.94 -4.75 1.25
CA SER A 152 13.07 -5.83 0.77
C SER A 152 13.42 -6.33 -0.64
N ARG A 153 12.82 -7.44 -1.09
CA ARG A 153 12.98 -7.97 -2.45
C ARG A 153 11.87 -7.46 -3.38
N PRO A 154 12.16 -7.18 -4.67
CA PRO A 154 11.12 -6.80 -5.64
C PRO A 154 10.00 -7.85 -5.73
N GLY A 155 8.75 -7.40 -5.80
CA GLY A 155 7.57 -8.25 -5.76
C GLY A 155 7.04 -8.56 -4.34
N TYR A 156 7.74 -8.13 -3.28
CA TYR A 156 7.18 -8.09 -1.92
C TYR A 156 6.36 -6.82 -1.72
N TYR A 157 5.45 -6.85 -0.74
CA TYR A 157 4.61 -5.73 -0.34
C TYR A 157 4.67 -5.49 1.17
N LEU A 158 4.47 -4.24 1.56
CA LEU A 158 4.33 -3.78 2.94
C LEU A 158 2.84 -3.59 3.27
N PRO A 159 2.26 -4.33 4.23
CA PRO A 159 0.89 -4.11 4.70
C PRO A 159 0.87 -2.89 5.65
N PHE A 160 0.70 -1.71 5.06
CA PHE A 160 0.81 -0.41 5.72
C PHE A 160 -0.07 -0.31 6.98
N ASN A 161 -1.36 -0.62 6.85
CA ASN A 161 -2.32 -0.47 7.94
C ASN A 161 -1.96 -1.29 9.18
N LEU A 162 -1.37 -2.47 8.98
CA LEU A 162 -0.98 -3.40 10.04
C LEU A 162 0.39 -3.03 10.66
N VAL A 163 1.33 -2.57 9.84
CA VAL A 163 2.68 -2.20 10.29
C VAL A 163 2.63 -0.88 11.09
N PHE A 164 1.94 0.13 10.59
CA PHE A 164 1.88 1.47 11.18
C PHE A 164 0.70 1.68 12.16
N GLU A 165 0.00 0.61 12.55
CA GLU A 165 -1.17 0.67 13.45
C GLU A 165 -0.85 1.32 14.81
N SER A 166 0.30 1.00 15.40
CA SER A 166 0.75 1.58 16.67
C SER A 166 1.17 3.04 16.54
N GLU A 167 1.64 3.46 15.36
CA GLU A 167 2.15 4.81 15.11
C GLU A 167 1.08 5.80 14.68
N LEU A 168 -0.01 5.29 14.11
CA LEU A 168 -1.21 6.03 13.72
C LEU A 168 -2.43 5.20 14.15
N PRO A 169 -2.91 5.31 15.40
CA PRO A 169 -4.00 4.48 15.91
C PRO A 169 -5.32 4.69 15.14
N SER A 170 -5.57 5.91 14.66
CA SER A 170 -6.72 6.27 13.84
C SER A 170 -6.63 5.66 12.42
N PRO A 171 -7.62 4.84 12.00
CA PRO A 171 -7.65 4.27 10.65
C PRO A 171 -7.81 5.35 9.56
N GLU A 172 -8.48 6.45 9.88
CA GLU A 172 -8.66 7.59 8.98
C GLU A 172 -7.33 8.29 8.72
N ASP A 173 -6.51 8.46 9.75
CA ASP A 173 -5.19 9.09 9.63
C ASP A 173 -4.19 8.18 8.91
N ARG A 174 -4.26 6.86 9.12
CA ARG A 174 -3.55 5.88 8.26
C ARG A 174 -3.93 6.04 6.79
N GLN A 175 -5.22 6.17 6.47
CA GLN A 175 -5.66 6.38 5.10
C GLN A 175 -5.21 7.73 4.53
N LYS A 176 -5.23 8.81 5.32
CA LYS A 176 -4.72 10.15 4.91
C LYS A 176 -3.22 10.08 4.57
N VAL A 177 -2.40 9.45 5.43
CA VAL A 177 -0.95 9.29 5.16
C VAL A 177 -0.72 8.40 3.94
N LEU A 178 -1.50 7.32 3.77
CA LEU A 178 -1.36 6.43 2.62
C LEU A 178 -1.76 7.10 1.29
N ASN A 179 -2.80 7.94 1.30
CA ASN A 179 -3.18 8.78 0.15
C ASN A 179 -2.09 9.82 -0.15
N TYR A 180 -1.50 10.45 0.89
CA TYR A 180 -0.35 11.34 0.73
C TYR A 180 0.85 10.62 0.08
N LEU A 181 1.21 9.42 0.55
CA LEU A 181 2.27 8.60 -0.04
C LEU A 181 1.99 8.21 -1.51
N ALA A 182 0.72 8.05 -1.88
CA ALA A 182 0.32 7.73 -3.26
C ALA A 182 0.34 8.94 -4.21
N TRP A 183 0.20 10.17 -3.70
CA TRP A 183 0.11 11.39 -4.50
C TRP A 183 1.37 12.25 -4.47
N ALA A 184 2.17 12.19 -3.40
CA ALA A 184 3.40 12.95 -3.27
C ALA A 184 4.54 12.30 -4.10
N PRO A 185 5.05 12.97 -5.15
CA PRO A 185 6.16 12.43 -5.93
C PRO A 185 7.40 12.25 -5.06
N GLN A 186 8.15 11.16 -5.28
CA GLN A 186 9.34 10.77 -4.51
C GLN A 186 9.12 10.43 -3.02
N ALA A 187 7.91 10.55 -2.46
CA ALA A 187 7.64 10.14 -1.08
C ALA A 187 7.89 8.64 -0.86
N VAL A 188 7.62 7.81 -1.88
CA VAL A 188 7.93 6.37 -1.90
C VAL A 188 8.92 6.06 -3.04
N LYS A 189 10.18 5.81 -2.69
CA LYS A 189 11.28 5.50 -3.60
C LYS A 189 11.30 4.00 -3.91
N ASN A 190 11.16 3.64 -5.19
CA ASN A 190 11.12 2.25 -5.70
C ASN A 190 9.89 1.43 -5.23
N GLY A 191 8.79 2.10 -4.88
CA GLY A 191 7.53 1.45 -4.50
C GLY A 191 6.32 1.99 -5.26
N ILE A 192 5.27 1.17 -5.37
CA ILE A 192 3.94 1.54 -5.85
C ILE A 192 2.97 1.42 -4.68
N VAL A 193 2.29 2.51 -4.33
CA VAL A 193 1.27 2.55 -3.29
C VAL A 193 -0.09 2.14 -3.88
N ASP A 194 -0.76 1.15 -3.27
CA ASP A 194 -2.17 0.85 -3.49
C ASP A 194 -2.97 1.35 -2.27
N PRO A 195 -3.44 2.62 -2.28
CA PRO A 195 -4.11 3.20 -1.13
C PRO A 195 -5.43 2.50 -0.79
N ASN A 196 -6.01 1.74 -1.73
CA ASN A 196 -7.29 1.05 -1.55
C ASN A 196 -7.12 -0.27 -0.78
N GLN A 197 -5.94 -0.89 -0.86
CA GLN A 197 -5.64 -2.17 -0.20
C GLN A 197 -4.81 -2.01 1.07
N GLY A 198 -4.27 -0.81 1.35
CA GLY A 198 -3.32 -0.66 2.45
C GLY A 198 -1.93 -1.23 2.13
N LEU A 199 -1.57 -1.39 0.84
CA LEU A 199 -0.37 -2.14 0.43
C LEU A 199 0.62 -1.25 -0.33
N ILE A 200 1.92 -1.39 -0.05
CA ILE A 200 2.99 -0.73 -0.82
C ILE A 200 3.92 -1.79 -1.41
N TYR A 201 3.94 -1.91 -2.74
CA TYR A 201 4.67 -2.94 -3.49
C TYR A 201 6.03 -2.45 -3.95
N ARG A 202 7.11 -3.23 -3.77
CA ARG A 202 8.45 -2.90 -4.29
C ARG A 202 8.66 -3.33 -5.73
N TYR A 203 9.23 -2.45 -6.54
CA TYR A 203 9.74 -2.76 -7.88
C TYR A 203 11.27 -2.59 -8.00
N ASN A 204 11.85 -3.11 -9.07
CA ASN A 204 13.26 -2.96 -9.43
C ASN A 204 13.57 -1.57 -10.00
N ARG A 205 14.56 -0.88 -9.42
CA ARG A 205 15.08 0.40 -9.96
C ARG A 205 15.61 0.26 -11.40
N GLU A 206 16.18 -0.89 -11.75
CA GLU A 206 16.73 -1.16 -13.07
C GLU A 206 15.66 -1.44 -14.14
N ARG A 207 15.67 -0.65 -15.23
CA ARG A 207 14.75 -0.85 -16.37
C ARG A 207 14.87 -2.25 -16.98
N ARG A 208 16.08 -2.82 -17.05
CA ARG A 208 16.32 -4.18 -17.57
C ARG A 208 15.62 -5.25 -16.73
N ALA A 209 15.74 -5.18 -15.40
CA ALA A 209 15.06 -6.11 -14.50
C ALA A 209 13.52 -6.04 -14.64
N ARG A 210 12.96 -4.83 -14.82
CA ARG A 210 11.51 -4.66 -15.08
C ARG A 210 11.07 -5.27 -16.41
N LEU A 211 11.83 -5.05 -17.48
CA LEU A 211 11.57 -5.67 -18.78
C LEU A 211 11.70 -7.19 -18.72
N ASN A 212 12.66 -7.73 -17.98
CA ASN A 212 12.78 -9.18 -17.75
C ASN A 212 11.56 -9.75 -17.02
N SER A 213 10.97 -9.01 -16.07
CA SER A 213 9.71 -9.40 -15.43
C SER A 213 8.51 -9.39 -16.39
N MET A 214 8.45 -8.45 -17.35
CA MET A 214 7.45 -8.50 -18.43
C MET A 214 7.66 -9.70 -19.34
N TRP A 215 8.90 -9.97 -19.78
CA TRP A 215 9.22 -11.14 -20.58
C TRP A 215 8.91 -12.45 -19.86
N LEU A 216 9.12 -12.53 -18.55
CA LEU A 216 8.72 -13.68 -17.74
C LEU A 216 7.21 -13.89 -17.76
N VAL A 217 6.40 -12.84 -17.62
CA VAL A 217 4.93 -12.95 -17.70
C VAL A 217 4.48 -13.41 -19.09
N ILE A 218 5.07 -12.86 -20.16
CA ILE A 218 4.80 -13.26 -21.55
C ILE A 218 5.20 -14.73 -21.78
N PHE A 219 6.37 -15.14 -21.28
CA PHE A 219 6.85 -16.52 -21.35
C PHE A 219 5.93 -17.49 -20.59
N MET A 220 5.47 -17.14 -19.40
CA MET A 220 4.54 -17.97 -18.63
C MET A 220 3.18 -18.10 -19.32
N LEU A 221 2.68 -17.03 -19.96
CA LEU A 221 1.47 -17.10 -20.79
C LEU A 221 1.65 -18.03 -22.00
N ALA A 222 2.79 -17.92 -22.69
CA ALA A 222 3.13 -18.81 -23.81
C ALA A 222 3.29 -20.27 -23.36
N LEU A 223 3.91 -20.51 -22.20
CA LEU A 223 4.09 -21.84 -21.60
C LEU A 223 2.73 -22.48 -21.26
N PHE A 224 1.84 -21.79 -20.55
CA PHE A 224 0.52 -22.33 -20.23
C PHE A 224 -0.33 -22.58 -21.50
N THR A 225 -0.24 -21.70 -22.49
CA THR A 225 -0.89 -21.91 -23.79
C THR A 225 -0.32 -23.15 -24.50
N GLY A 226 1.00 -23.33 -24.50
CA GLY A 226 1.68 -24.51 -25.04
C GLY A 226 1.29 -25.80 -24.30
N LEU A 227 1.09 -25.75 -22.98
CA LEU A 227 0.60 -26.88 -22.19
C LEU A 227 -0.87 -27.23 -22.51
N VAL A 228 -1.73 -26.24 -22.79
CA VAL A 228 -3.10 -26.49 -23.29
C VAL A 228 -3.08 -27.17 -24.66
N VAL A 229 -2.19 -26.74 -25.58
CA VAL A 229 -1.98 -27.42 -26.87
C VAL A 229 -1.48 -28.85 -26.64
N ALA A 230 -0.41 -29.03 -25.86
CA ALA A 230 0.21 -30.33 -25.61
C ALA A 230 -0.77 -31.33 -24.98
N ALA A 231 -1.63 -30.88 -24.06
CA ALA A 231 -2.68 -31.71 -23.48
C ALA A 231 -3.69 -32.25 -24.50
N CYS A 232 -3.92 -31.56 -25.63
CA CYS A 232 -4.77 -32.07 -26.71
C CYS A 232 -4.09 -33.18 -27.53
N TYR A 233 -2.76 -33.20 -27.57
CA TYR A 233 -1.97 -34.23 -28.27
C TYR A 233 -1.53 -35.39 -27.36
N LEU A 234 -1.46 -35.19 -26.04
CA LEU A 234 -1.00 -36.19 -25.07
C LEU A 234 -1.78 -37.53 -25.15
N GLY A 235 -3.06 -37.48 -25.54
CA GLY A 235 -3.89 -38.68 -25.73
C GLY A 235 -3.40 -39.64 -26.82
N SER A 236 -2.50 -39.22 -27.73
CA SER A 236 -1.88 -40.14 -28.71
C SER A 236 -0.69 -40.92 -28.16
N LEU A 237 -0.15 -40.50 -27.00
CA LEU A 237 0.98 -41.15 -26.32
C LEU A 237 0.54 -42.08 -25.18
N LEU A 238 -0.75 -42.04 -24.82
CA LEU A 238 -1.35 -42.80 -23.73
C LEU A 238 -2.27 -43.91 -24.28
N PRO A 239 -2.58 -44.96 -23.48
CA PRO A 239 -3.51 -46.00 -23.89
C PRO A 239 -4.87 -45.43 -24.32
N ALA A 240 -5.46 -45.99 -25.38
CA ALA A 240 -6.70 -45.49 -25.96
C ALA A 240 -7.82 -45.36 -24.90
N GLY A 241 -8.45 -44.19 -24.83
CA GLY A 241 -9.52 -43.87 -23.87
C GLY A 241 -9.06 -43.47 -22.46
N SER A 242 -7.77 -43.55 -22.13
CA SER A 242 -7.27 -43.13 -20.80
C SER A 242 -7.17 -41.61 -20.60
N TRP A 243 -7.20 -40.83 -21.69
CA TRP A 243 -7.09 -39.37 -21.66
C TRP A 243 -8.27 -38.74 -22.41
N PRO A 244 -9.01 -37.79 -21.81
CA PRO A 244 -10.28 -37.29 -22.36
C PRO A 244 -10.11 -36.17 -23.41
N LEU A 245 -8.89 -35.72 -23.69
CA LEU A 245 -8.60 -34.69 -24.68
C LEU A 245 -7.92 -35.28 -25.92
N THR A 246 -8.33 -34.80 -27.09
CA THR A 246 -7.81 -35.21 -28.39
C THR A 246 -7.49 -33.99 -29.25
N ALA A 247 -6.77 -34.19 -30.35
CA ALA A 247 -6.46 -33.12 -31.30
C ALA A 247 -7.72 -32.44 -31.87
N ALA A 248 -8.85 -33.15 -31.95
CA ALA A 248 -10.14 -32.58 -32.36
C ALA A 248 -10.69 -31.54 -31.36
N ASN A 249 -10.25 -31.57 -30.09
CA ASN A 249 -10.65 -30.61 -29.07
C ASN A 249 -9.79 -29.33 -29.06
N LEU A 250 -8.71 -29.26 -29.86
CA LEU A 250 -7.73 -28.17 -29.80
C LEU A 250 -8.35 -26.78 -29.92
N GLY A 251 -9.20 -26.56 -30.92
CA GLY A 251 -9.84 -25.26 -31.15
C GLY A 251 -10.74 -24.84 -29.97
N LEU A 252 -11.50 -25.79 -29.42
CA LEU A 252 -12.36 -25.56 -28.25
C LEU A 252 -11.53 -25.28 -26.98
N MET A 253 -10.43 -26.01 -26.77
CA MET A 253 -9.53 -25.81 -25.62
C MET A 253 -8.82 -24.46 -25.66
N ILE A 254 -8.34 -24.02 -26.83
CA ILE A 254 -7.69 -22.71 -27.00
C ILE A 254 -8.70 -21.58 -26.87
N ALA A 255 -9.90 -21.71 -27.43
CA ALA A 255 -10.98 -20.73 -27.25
C ALA A 255 -11.41 -20.66 -25.77
N GLY A 256 -11.54 -21.80 -25.09
CA GLY A 256 -11.80 -21.88 -23.65
C GLY A 256 -10.72 -21.18 -22.83
N TRP A 257 -9.44 -21.47 -23.08
CA TRP A 257 -8.31 -20.82 -22.42
C TRP A 257 -8.30 -19.30 -22.58
N ALA A 258 -8.43 -18.80 -23.81
CA ALA A 258 -8.54 -17.37 -24.07
C ALA A 258 -9.74 -16.75 -23.33
N THR A 259 -10.85 -17.47 -23.25
CA THR A 259 -12.08 -17.00 -22.58
C THR A 259 -11.94 -16.96 -21.05
N VAL A 260 -11.22 -17.91 -20.45
CA VAL A 260 -10.82 -17.86 -19.01
C VAL A 260 -9.97 -16.62 -18.75
N LEU A 261 -8.96 -16.34 -19.58
CA LEU A 261 -8.10 -15.16 -19.44
C LEU A 261 -8.91 -13.85 -19.55
N VAL A 262 -9.85 -13.77 -20.49
CA VAL A 262 -10.78 -12.63 -20.60
C VAL A 262 -11.64 -12.50 -19.33
N GLY A 263 -12.11 -13.60 -18.75
CA GLY A 263 -12.82 -13.60 -17.45
C GLY A 263 -12.01 -12.96 -16.32
N VAL A 264 -10.72 -13.34 -16.20
CA VAL A 264 -9.80 -12.76 -15.20
C VAL A 264 -9.60 -11.26 -15.45
N VAL A 265 -9.35 -10.84 -16.71
CA VAL A 265 -9.15 -9.42 -17.06
C VAL A 265 -10.40 -8.58 -16.78
N VAL A 266 -11.59 -9.07 -17.13
CA VAL A 266 -12.86 -8.38 -16.86
C VAL A 266 -13.09 -8.24 -15.36
N HIS A 267 -12.81 -9.27 -14.56
CA HIS A 267 -12.91 -9.18 -13.11
C HIS A 267 -11.99 -8.09 -12.55
N LEU A 268 -10.72 -8.07 -12.95
CA LEU A 268 -9.75 -7.06 -12.51
C LEU A 268 -10.20 -5.63 -12.87
N ALA A 269 -10.75 -5.44 -14.07
CA ALA A 269 -11.28 -4.14 -14.52
C ALA A 269 -12.48 -3.70 -13.65
N VAL A 270 -13.45 -4.59 -13.40
CA VAL A 270 -14.61 -4.32 -12.53
C VAL A 270 -14.17 -4.01 -11.09
N GLY A 271 -13.21 -4.76 -10.55
CA GLY A 271 -12.64 -4.52 -9.21
C GLY A 271 -11.88 -3.19 -9.11
N SER A 272 -11.21 -2.75 -10.18
CA SER A 272 -10.59 -1.43 -10.26
C SER A 272 -11.64 -0.30 -10.24
N VAL A 273 -12.68 -0.39 -11.09
CA VAL A 273 -13.76 0.60 -11.16
C VAL A 273 -14.55 0.67 -9.85
N LYS A 274 -14.85 -0.46 -9.20
CA LYS A 274 -15.53 -0.48 -7.89
C LYS A 274 -14.73 0.26 -6.82
N ARG A 275 -13.43 -0.01 -6.68
CA ARG A 275 -12.55 0.68 -5.72
C ARG A 275 -12.45 2.18 -5.98
N SER A 276 -12.31 2.58 -7.24
CA SER A 276 -12.32 4.00 -7.64
C SER A 276 -13.62 4.71 -7.26
N ARG A 277 -14.78 4.04 -7.32
CA ARG A 277 -16.06 4.61 -6.88
C ARG A 277 -16.22 4.67 -5.36
N GLN A 278 -15.71 3.67 -4.63
CA GLN A 278 -15.86 3.60 -3.18
C GLN A 278 -15.02 4.65 -2.44
N ASN A 279 -13.82 4.96 -2.95
CA ASN A 279 -12.85 5.73 -2.18
C ASN A 279 -12.87 7.24 -2.44
N GLY A 280 -13.79 7.73 -3.29
CA GLY A 280 -14.04 9.16 -3.54
C GLY A 280 -12.90 9.98 -4.17
N GLY A 281 -11.68 9.44 -4.20
CA GLY A 281 -10.49 10.07 -4.73
C GLY A 281 -10.37 9.98 -6.25
N LEU A 282 -9.50 10.82 -6.81
CA LEU A 282 -9.13 10.77 -8.22
C LEU A 282 -8.53 9.39 -8.55
N PRO A 283 -8.93 8.76 -9.68
CA PRO A 283 -8.32 7.50 -10.09
C PRO A 283 -6.83 7.72 -10.36
N ALA A 284 -5.99 6.78 -9.90
CA ALA A 284 -4.58 6.80 -10.22
C ALA A 284 -4.40 6.66 -11.75
N VAL A 285 -4.04 7.77 -12.41
CA VAL A 285 -3.74 7.79 -13.84
C VAL A 285 -2.41 7.10 -14.06
N MET A 286 -2.46 5.80 -14.32
CA MET A 286 -1.29 4.99 -14.66
C MET A 286 -0.87 5.33 -16.09
N ALA A 287 0.35 5.81 -16.28
CA ALA A 287 0.90 5.99 -17.63
C ALA A 287 1.17 4.61 -18.26
N ILE A 288 1.10 4.53 -19.59
CA ILE A 288 1.46 3.29 -20.31
C ILE A 288 2.93 2.91 -20.01
N ASP A 289 3.80 3.91 -19.82
CA ASP A 289 5.20 3.73 -19.43
C ASP A 289 5.40 3.17 -18.01
N ASP A 290 4.35 3.18 -17.16
CA ASP A 290 4.38 2.59 -15.83
C ASP A 290 4.07 1.08 -15.84
N LEU A 291 3.54 0.54 -16.95
CA LEU A 291 3.21 -0.88 -17.07
C LEU A 291 4.36 -1.82 -16.66
N PRO A 292 5.65 -1.58 -17.01
CA PRO A 292 6.77 -2.40 -16.54
C PRO A 292 7.01 -2.32 -15.02
N LEU A 293 6.71 -1.18 -14.38
CA LEU A 293 6.79 -1.01 -12.92
C LEU A 293 5.73 -1.87 -12.23
N VAL A 294 4.50 -1.78 -12.71
CA VAL A 294 3.33 -2.49 -12.15
C VAL A 294 3.45 -4.00 -12.35
N VAL A 295 3.89 -4.44 -13.54
CA VAL A 295 4.15 -5.86 -13.81
C VAL A 295 5.28 -6.38 -12.92
N ASP A 296 6.40 -5.66 -12.76
CA ASP A 296 7.49 -6.14 -11.89
C ASP A 296 7.08 -6.19 -10.40
N ALA A 297 6.34 -5.18 -9.93
CA ALA A 297 5.80 -5.12 -8.57
C ALA A 297 4.78 -6.22 -8.26
N ARG A 298 4.01 -6.68 -9.26
CA ARG A 298 2.92 -7.67 -9.08
C ARG A 298 3.16 -9.01 -9.77
N LYS A 299 4.35 -9.27 -10.33
CA LYS A 299 4.63 -10.48 -11.13
C LYS A 299 4.27 -11.80 -10.45
N GLY A 300 4.51 -11.94 -9.15
CA GLY A 300 4.14 -13.13 -8.39
C GLY A 300 2.62 -13.35 -8.37
N GLN A 301 1.85 -12.30 -8.10
CA GLN A 301 0.38 -12.34 -8.14
C GLN A 301 -0.14 -12.63 -9.57
N ILE A 302 0.47 -12.02 -10.59
CA ILE A 302 0.08 -12.23 -12.00
C ILE A 302 0.35 -13.68 -12.43
N ILE A 303 1.52 -14.23 -12.12
CA ILE A 303 1.88 -15.62 -12.44
C ILE A 303 0.97 -16.60 -11.68
N LEU A 304 0.67 -16.34 -10.40
CA LEU A 304 -0.26 -17.15 -9.62
C LEU A 304 -1.68 -17.11 -10.21
N LYS A 305 -2.17 -15.93 -10.63
CA LYS A 305 -3.47 -15.78 -11.32
C LYS A 305 -3.51 -16.57 -12.64
N MET A 306 -2.45 -16.51 -13.45
CA MET A 306 -2.36 -17.31 -14.68
C MET A 306 -2.30 -18.82 -14.41
N PHE A 307 -1.55 -19.26 -13.40
CA PHE A 307 -1.45 -20.68 -13.03
C PHE A 307 -2.78 -21.23 -12.51
N LEU A 308 -3.47 -20.49 -11.63
CA LEU A 308 -4.80 -20.88 -11.15
C LEU A 308 -5.83 -20.86 -12.27
N ALA A 309 -5.76 -19.90 -13.21
CA ALA A 309 -6.63 -19.87 -14.39
C ALA A 309 -6.44 -21.12 -15.27
N PHE A 310 -5.19 -21.53 -15.46
CA PHE A 310 -4.83 -22.77 -16.15
C PHE A 310 -5.42 -24.00 -15.42
N LEU A 311 -5.25 -24.11 -14.10
CA LEU A 311 -5.86 -25.19 -13.31
C LEU A 311 -7.39 -25.17 -13.36
N GLY A 312 -8.02 -23.99 -13.32
CA GLY A 312 -9.47 -23.82 -13.41
C GLY A 312 -10.05 -24.32 -14.72
N LEU A 313 -9.38 -24.05 -15.85
CA LEU A 313 -9.76 -24.59 -17.16
C LEU A 313 -9.74 -26.12 -17.15
N PHE A 314 -8.64 -26.73 -16.69
CA PHE A 314 -8.53 -28.19 -16.65
C PHE A 314 -9.51 -28.82 -15.67
N PHE A 315 -9.73 -28.22 -14.50
CA PHE A 315 -10.75 -28.66 -13.54
C PHE A 315 -12.16 -28.66 -14.17
N LEU A 316 -12.54 -27.58 -14.87
CA LEU A 316 -13.80 -27.51 -15.61
C LEU A 316 -13.94 -28.64 -16.63
N VAL A 317 -12.89 -28.87 -17.42
CA VAL A 317 -12.85 -29.90 -18.48
C VAL A 317 -12.95 -31.30 -17.90
N PHE A 318 -12.20 -31.63 -16.85
CA PHE A 318 -12.21 -32.95 -16.22
C PHE A 318 -13.49 -33.21 -15.40
N ALA A 319 -14.04 -32.20 -14.73
CA ALA A 319 -15.25 -32.34 -13.92
C ALA A 319 -16.54 -32.44 -14.76
N THR A 320 -16.61 -31.73 -15.90
CA THR A 320 -17.82 -31.67 -16.73
C THR A 320 -17.74 -32.52 -18.00
N GLY A 321 -16.53 -32.85 -18.46
CA GLY A 321 -16.25 -33.46 -19.75
C GLY A 321 -16.15 -32.41 -20.87
N VAL A 322 -15.17 -32.56 -21.76
CA VAL A 322 -14.86 -31.56 -22.81
C VAL A 322 -16.06 -31.19 -23.70
N ALA A 323 -16.97 -32.14 -23.96
CA ALA A 323 -18.18 -31.91 -24.75
C ALA A 323 -19.23 -31.00 -24.08
N LYS A 324 -19.14 -30.79 -22.76
CA LYS A 324 -20.02 -29.86 -22.00
C LYS A 324 -19.35 -28.52 -21.73
N MET A 325 -18.09 -28.34 -22.11
CA MET A 325 -17.39 -27.06 -21.94
C MET A 325 -17.93 -26.03 -22.93
N SER A 326 -18.50 -24.94 -22.41
CA SER A 326 -18.92 -23.79 -23.19
C SER A 326 -17.96 -22.62 -22.95
N LEU A 327 -17.92 -21.66 -23.88
CA LEU A 327 -17.16 -20.42 -23.67
C LEU A 327 -17.70 -19.64 -22.46
N LEU A 328 -19.01 -19.66 -22.22
CA LEU A 328 -19.61 -19.02 -21.04
C LEU A 328 -19.13 -19.65 -19.72
N THR A 329 -19.09 -20.98 -19.62
CA THR A 329 -18.57 -21.65 -18.41
C THR A 329 -17.08 -21.41 -18.23
N ALA A 330 -16.30 -21.36 -19.31
CA ALA A 330 -14.89 -20.96 -19.26
C ALA A 330 -14.71 -19.50 -18.78
N PHE A 331 -15.52 -18.55 -19.29
CA PHE A 331 -15.50 -17.16 -18.84
C PHE A 331 -15.79 -17.04 -17.34
N LEU A 332 -16.83 -17.72 -16.87
CA LEU A 332 -17.26 -17.70 -15.47
C LEU A 332 -16.19 -18.27 -14.54
N VAL A 333 -15.48 -19.33 -14.94
CA VAL A 333 -14.32 -19.87 -14.19
C VAL A 333 -13.20 -18.83 -14.06
N GLY A 334 -12.89 -18.11 -15.14
CA GLY A 334 -11.91 -17.01 -15.09
C GLY A 334 -12.37 -15.84 -14.21
N TYR A 335 -13.65 -15.49 -14.29
CA TYR A 335 -14.24 -14.38 -13.54
C TYR A 335 -14.38 -14.66 -12.04
N SER A 336 -14.70 -15.90 -11.64
CA SER A 336 -14.82 -16.29 -10.21
C SER A 336 -13.48 -16.50 -9.52
N LEU A 337 -12.39 -16.56 -10.29
CA LEU A 337 -11.08 -16.99 -9.81
C LEU A 337 -10.47 -16.03 -8.78
N ASP A 338 -10.74 -14.74 -8.92
CA ASP A 338 -10.21 -13.73 -8.00
C ASP A 338 -10.79 -13.90 -6.59
N SER A 339 -12.08 -14.20 -6.47
CA SER A 339 -12.70 -14.48 -5.17
C SER A 339 -12.14 -15.75 -4.51
N PHE A 340 -11.71 -16.74 -5.29
CA PHE A 340 -10.97 -17.89 -4.76
C PHE A 340 -9.58 -17.47 -4.26
N ILE A 341 -8.87 -16.62 -5.00
CA ILE A 341 -7.60 -16.04 -4.56
C ILE A 341 -7.77 -15.15 -3.32
N GLU A 342 -8.84 -14.39 -3.19
CA GLU A 342 -9.13 -13.58 -1.99
C GLU A 342 -9.35 -14.47 -0.76
N LEU A 343 -10.05 -15.60 -0.88
CA LEU A 343 -10.23 -16.56 0.21
C LEU A 343 -8.91 -17.21 0.66
N PHE A 344 -8.08 -17.67 -0.28
CA PHE A 344 -6.74 -18.18 0.04
C PHE A 344 -5.78 -17.08 0.50
N GLY A 345 -5.94 -15.87 -0.06
CA GLY A 345 -5.21 -14.66 0.28
C GLY A 345 -5.45 -14.26 1.73
N ALA A 346 -6.70 -14.25 2.19
CA ALA A 346 -7.04 -13.98 3.59
C ALA A 346 -6.39 -15.00 4.56
N SER A 347 -6.30 -16.28 4.17
CA SER A 347 -5.58 -17.30 4.96
C SER A 347 -4.08 -17.06 4.99
N LEU A 348 -3.47 -16.71 3.84
CA LEU A 348 -2.06 -16.32 3.75
C LEU A 348 -1.78 -14.97 4.45
N GLU A 349 -2.77 -14.08 4.54
CA GLU A 349 -2.68 -12.80 5.22
C GLU A 349 -2.80 -12.96 6.74
N GLN A 350 -3.58 -13.94 7.22
CA GLN A 350 -3.53 -14.37 8.61
C GLN A 350 -2.14 -14.94 8.98
N GLN A 351 -1.47 -15.64 8.05
CA GLN A 351 -0.06 -16.03 8.23
C GLN A 351 0.90 -14.83 8.09
N SER A 352 0.61 -13.88 7.21
CA SER A 352 1.41 -12.66 7.05
C SER A 352 1.29 -11.72 8.24
N GLN A 353 0.18 -11.75 8.99
CA GLN A 353 0.03 -11.06 10.28
C GLN A 353 1.00 -11.62 11.33
N ALA A 354 1.23 -12.94 11.38
CA ALA A 354 2.29 -13.51 12.20
C ALA A 354 3.69 -13.07 11.75
N LEU A 355 3.92 -12.95 10.43
CA LEU A 355 5.16 -12.37 9.88
C LEU A 355 5.28 -10.85 10.08
N ALA A 356 4.17 -10.14 10.28
CA ALA A 356 4.17 -8.69 10.49
C ALA A 356 4.80 -8.32 11.83
N GLY A 357 4.77 -9.21 12.82
CA GLY A 357 5.59 -9.07 14.04
C GLY A 357 7.09 -9.01 13.72
N ASN A 358 7.59 -9.87 12.82
CA ASN A 358 8.98 -9.82 12.37
C ASN A 358 9.28 -8.54 11.56
N ILE A 359 8.31 -8.04 10.77
CA ILE A 359 8.45 -6.78 10.03
C ILE A 359 8.50 -5.58 10.99
N LYS A 360 7.63 -5.54 12.01
CA LYS A 360 7.65 -4.53 13.07
C LYS A 360 9.01 -4.53 13.78
N GLN A 361 9.50 -5.68 14.21
CA GLN A 361 10.82 -5.82 14.82
C GLN A 361 11.97 -5.35 13.89
N GLN A 362 11.94 -5.70 12.60
CA GLN A 362 12.93 -5.23 11.61
C GLN A 362 12.92 -3.71 11.37
N LEU A 363 11.80 -3.05 11.70
CA LEU A 363 11.60 -1.62 11.56
C LEU A 363 11.65 -0.86 12.91
N GLY A 364 11.94 -1.55 14.01
CA GLY A 364 12.00 -0.97 15.36
C GLY A 364 10.64 -0.55 15.92
N LEU A 365 9.61 -1.40 15.77
CA LEU A 365 8.26 -1.25 16.34
C LEU A 365 7.87 -2.46 17.21
#